data_AF-A0A814K1K6-F1
#
_entry.id   AF-A0A814K1K6-F1
#
_cell.length_a   1.000
_cell.length_b   1.000
_cell.length_c   1.000
_cell.angle_alpha   90.00
_cell.angle_beta   90.00
_cell.angle_gamma   90.00
#
_symmetry.space_group_name_H-M   'P 1'
#
loop_
_entity.id
_entity.type
_entity.pdbx_description
1 polymer ?
#
loop_
_entity_poly.entity_id
_entity_poly.type
_entity_poly.pdbx_seq_one_letter_code
_entity_poly.pdbx_strand_id
1 'polypeptide(L)'
;ESGFPVTPLLDLVQICINTLHLENSMPFLDDYIVALVHGNVKQIGLRLQGPSMLKGIRSLVEDRIYDKLNDKIDQCLDIVSYDWMIPEAAGIVKLLRFQDLRQLLDLIMNKEWNAYFLDFGKEDAQFAHVTPQAALIVVEKIREGLKRVRPFFSRRQQPEKDDKKLLDQVAKDLRNLINDRANS
;
A
#
# COMPACT_ATOMS: atom_id res chain seq x y z
N GLU A 1 14.34 -23.88 8.94
CA GLU A 1 13.61 -22.90 9.79
C GLU A 1 14.47 -21.65 9.93
N SER A 2 14.26 -20.66 9.06
CA SER A 2 14.99 -19.38 9.14
C SER A 2 14.32 -18.48 10.17
N GLY A 3 14.93 -18.41 11.35
CA GLY A 3 14.46 -17.70 12.54
C GLY A 3 14.47 -16.18 12.41
N PHE A 4 13.53 -15.63 11.67
CA PHE A 4 13.07 -14.27 11.93
C PHE A 4 12.04 -14.32 13.07
N PRO A 5 12.13 -13.46 14.09
CA PRO A 5 11.10 -13.37 15.11
C PRO A 5 9.75 -13.15 14.43
N VAL A 6 8.71 -13.83 14.93
CA VAL A 6 7.33 -13.62 14.48
C VAL A 6 6.94 -12.21 14.86
N THR A 7 7.21 -11.25 13.98
CA THR A 7 6.92 -9.84 14.24
C THR A 7 5.41 -9.66 14.16
N PRO A 8 4.73 -9.23 15.23
CA PRO A 8 3.31 -8.90 15.18
C PRO A 8 3.01 -7.89 14.06
N LEU A 9 1.81 -7.99 13.48
CA LEU A 9 1.39 -7.05 12.42
C LEU A 9 1.44 -5.59 12.90
N LEU A 10 1.05 -5.34 14.15
CA LEU A 10 1.11 -4.02 14.77
C LEU A 10 2.54 -3.48 14.83
N ASP A 11 3.49 -4.34 15.17
CA ASP A 11 4.90 -3.96 15.28
C ASP A 11 5.49 -3.63 13.91
N LEU A 12 5.11 -4.37 12.86
CA LEU A 12 5.50 -4.04 11.48
C LEU A 12 4.94 -2.68 11.05
N VAL A 13 3.67 -2.41 11.33
CA VAL A 13 3.06 -1.09 11.07
C VAL A 13 3.80 0.02 11.83
N GLN A 14 4.16 -0.23 13.09
CA GLN A 14 4.90 0.73 13.90
C GLN A 14 6.32 0.97 13.34
N ILE A 15 6.99 -0.05 12.82
CA ILE A 15 8.28 0.11 12.12
C ILE A 15 8.11 0.98 10.87
N CYS A 16 7.06 0.78 10.07
CA CYS A 16 6.77 1.66 8.93
C CYS A 16 6.56 3.11 9.36
N ILE A 17 5.79 3.35 10.42
CA ILE A 17 5.57 4.69 10.97
C ILE A 17 6.88 5.31 11.47
N ASN A 18 7.66 4.56 12.25
CA ASN A 18 8.92 5.03 12.81
C ASN A 18 9.95 5.35 11.72
N THR A 19 10.07 4.52 10.70
CA THR A 19 10.98 4.78 9.56
C THR A 19 10.54 6.00 8.75
N LEU A 20 9.24 6.27 8.64
CA LEU A 20 8.72 7.49 8.01
C LEU A 20 9.05 8.74 8.82
N HIS A 21 8.85 8.71 10.13
CA HIS A 21 9.25 9.80 11.01
C HIS A 21 10.75 10.06 10.94
N LEU A 22 11.56 9.00 11.00
CA LEU A 22 13.01 9.10 10.91
C LEU A 22 13.45 9.69 9.56
N GLU A 23 12.86 9.25 8.45
CA GLU A 23 13.12 9.81 7.11
C GLU A 23 12.82 11.32 7.06
N ASN A 24 11.70 11.76 7.65
CA ASN A 24 11.34 13.17 7.74
C ASN A 24 12.27 13.98 8.65
N SER A 25 12.95 13.33 9.60
CA SER A 25 13.91 13.95 10.50
C SER A 25 15.35 14.01 9.95
N MET A 26 15.66 13.28 8.87
CA MET A 26 16.99 13.28 8.23
C MET A 26 17.53 14.67 7.81
N PRO A 27 16.76 15.63 7.28
CA PRO A 27 17.33 16.93 6.89
C PRO A 27 17.91 17.69 8.08
N PHE A 28 17.29 17.59 9.25
CA PHE A 28 17.79 18.24 10.46
C PHE A 28 19.11 17.60 10.94
N LEU A 29 19.27 16.28 10.75
CA LEU A 29 20.52 15.60 11.04
C LEU A 29 21.61 15.99 10.04
N ASP A 30 21.29 16.09 8.76
CA ASP A 30 22.21 16.57 7.73
C ASP A 30 22.70 17.99 8.09
N ASP A 31 21.79 18.92 8.43
CA ASP A 31 22.12 20.30 8.81
C ASP A 31 22.99 20.36 10.09
N TYR A 32 22.68 19.52 11.09
CA TYR A 32 23.46 19.43 12.32
C TYR A 32 24.88 18.92 12.08
N ILE A 33 25.04 17.89 11.23
CA ILE A 33 26.36 17.37 10.84
C ILE A 33 27.16 18.44 10.08
N VAL A 34 26.51 19.15 9.15
CA VAL A 34 27.13 20.26 8.40
C VAL A 34 27.65 21.35 9.36
N ALA A 35 26.88 21.68 10.39
CA ALA A 35 27.26 22.67 11.39
C ALA A 35 28.45 22.21 12.26
N LEU A 36 28.49 20.93 12.64
CA LEU A 36 29.60 20.35 13.42
C LEU A 36 30.93 20.30 12.66
N VAL A 37 30.88 20.14 11.34
CA VAL A 37 32.08 19.95 10.48
C VAL A 37 32.74 21.29 10.08
N HIS A 38 32.28 22.43 10.61
CA HIS A 38 32.90 23.76 10.44
C HIS A 38 33.20 24.15 8.98
N GLY A 39 32.17 24.24 8.14
CA GLY A 39 32.15 25.16 6.99
C GLY A 39 32.80 24.73 5.67
N ASN A 40 33.50 23.59 5.59
CA ASN A 40 34.07 23.08 4.31
C ASN A 40 33.23 21.97 3.64
N VAL A 41 31.89 22.08 3.73
CA VAL A 41 30.95 21.00 3.36
C VAL A 41 30.58 20.99 1.87
N LYS A 42 31.20 21.82 1.03
CA LYS A 42 30.98 21.74 -0.44
C LYS A 42 31.63 20.51 -1.10
N GLN A 43 32.55 19.81 -0.44
CA GLN A 43 33.19 18.60 -0.99
C GLN A 43 32.82 17.29 -0.30
N ILE A 44 32.28 17.35 0.91
CA ILE A 44 31.87 16.15 1.62
C ILE A 44 30.41 15.89 1.25
N GLY A 45 30.21 15.30 0.06
CA GLY A 45 28.91 14.78 -0.38
C GLY A 45 28.40 13.61 0.48
N LEU A 46 28.63 13.62 1.79
CA LEU A 46 28.00 12.72 2.77
C LEU A 46 26.54 13.13 2.96
N ARG A 47 25.79 13.19 1.87
CA ARG A 47 24.34 13.14 1.96
C ARG A 47 24.04 11.77 2.55
N LEU A 48 23.50 11.70 3.77
CA LEU A 48 23.22 10.43 4.44
C LEU A 48 22.52 9.51 3.44
N GLN A 49 23.05 8.31 3.20
CA GLN A 49 22.33 7.28 2.44
C GLN A 49 21.11 6.74 3.21
N GLY A 50 20.85 7.29 4.41
CA GLY A 50 19.75 6.99 5.31
C GLY A 50 18.39 6.94 4.61
N PRO A 51 17.96 7.96 3.83
CA PRO A 51 16.64 7.94 3.19
C PRO A 51 16.44 6.76 2.23
N SER A 52 17.44 6.42 1.42
CA SER A 52 17.36 5.26 0.51
C SER A 52 17.31 3.92 1.26
N MET A 53 18.10 3.78 2.33
CA MET A 53 18.10 2.58 3.16
C MET A 53 16.77 2.43 3.91
N LEU A 54 16.23 3.53 4.45
CA LEU A 54 14.92 3.54 5.14
C LEU A 54 13.77 3.21 4.19
N LYS A 55 13.82 3.68 2.94
CA LYS A 55 12.86 3.25 1.90
C LYS A 55 12.94 1.76 1.60
N GLY A 56 14.15 1.21 1.49
CA GLY A 56 14.35 -0.23 1.32
C GLY A 56 13.80 -1.05 2.50
N ILE A 57 14.07 -0.62 3.73
CA ILE A 57 13.51 -1.25 4.93
C ILE A 57 11.98 -1.17 4.92
N ARG A 58 11.41 0.00 4.58
CA ARG A 58 9.96 0.17 4.53
C ARG A 58 9.30 -0.75 3.50
N SER A 59 9.87 -0.87 2.31
CA SER A 59 9.39 -1.80 1.28
C SER A 59 9.35 -3.24 1.81
N LEU A 60 10.43 -3.70 2.45
CA LEU A 60 10.49 -5.06 3.02
C LEU A 60 9.46 -5.27 4.15
N VAL A 61 9.17 -4.22 4.93
CA VAL A 61 8.16 -4.28 5.99
C VAL A 61 6.76 -4.28 5.41
N GLU A 62 6.50 -3.50 4.35
CA GLU A 62 5.23 -3.47 3.62
C GLU A 62 4.92 -4.83 2.98
N ASP A 63 5.91 -5.48 2.35
CA ASP A 63 5.78 -6.84 1.83
C ASP A 63 5.37 -7.82 2.93
N ARG A 64 6.02 -7.74 4.09
CA ARG A 64 5.71 -8.60 5.24
C ARG A 64 4.35 -8.30 5.89
N ILE A 65 3.88 -7.06 5.81
CA ILE A 65 2.53 -6.66 6.22
C ILE A 65 1.51 -7.30 5.29
N TYR A 66 1.76 -7.28 3.98
CA TYR A 66 0.91 -7.90 2.98
C TYR A 66 0.78 -9.42 3.21
N ASP A 67 1.91 -10.13 3.34
CA ASP A 67 1.91 -11.57 3.61
C ASP A 67 1.09 -11.91 4.87
N LYS A 68 1.29 -11.16 5.97
CA LYS A 68 0.55 -11.38 7.22
C LYS A 68 -0.92 -11.05 7.14
N LEU A 69 -1.32 -10.07 6.32
CA LEU A 69 -2.72 -9.77 6.09
C LEU A 69 -3.38 -10.90 5.30
N ASN A 70 -2.69 -11.43 4.29
CA ASN A 70 -3.16 -12.57 3.52
C ASN A 70 -3.31 -13.83 4.37
N ASP A 71 -2.29 -14.17 5.17
CA ASP A 71 -2.36 -15.29 6.10
C ASP A 71 -3.58 -15.20 7.03
N LYS A 72 -3.92 -13.98 7.48
CA LYS A 72 -5.09 -13.73 8.32
C LYS A 72 -6.42 -13.83 7.55
N ILE A 73 -6.45 -13.37 6.31
CA ILE A 73 -7.64 -13.50 5.45
C ILE A 73 -7.88 -14.99 5.16
N ASP A 74 -6.84 -15.75 4.83
CA ASP A 74 -6.91 -17.17 4.54
C ASP A 74 -7.39 -17.96 5.78
N GLN A 75 -6.87 -17.65 6.97
CA GLN A 75 -7.37 -18.20 8.24
C GLN A 75 -8.86 -17.90 8.45
N CYS A 76 -9.32 -16.69 8.12
CA CYS A 76 -10.75 -16.34 8.22
C CYS A 76 -11.59 -17.13 7.21
N LEU A 77 -11.10 -17.28 5.97
CA LEU A 77 -11.79 -18.06 4.94
C LEU A 77 -11.93 -19.51 5.36
N ASP A 78 -10.88 -20.12 5.90
CA ASP A 78 -10.93 -21.47 6.46
C ASP A 78 -12.00 -21.56 7.55
N ILE A 79 -11.95 -20.69 8.56
CA ILE A 79 -12.91 -20.71 9.67
C ILE A 79 -14.36 -20.62 9.16
N VAL A 80 -14.65 -19.70 8.24
CA VAL A 80 -16.01 -19.55 7.70
C VAL A 80 -16.41 -20.75 6.84
N SER A 81 -15.46 -21.39 6.16
CA SER A 81 -15.71 -22.61 5.39
C SER A 81 -15.96 -23.85 6.27
N TYR A 82 -15.43 -23.88 7.50
CA TYR A 82 -15.60 -24.99 8.45
C TYR A 82 -16.77 -24.81 9.42
N ASP A 83 -17.36 -23.61 9.49
CA ASP A 83 -18.47 -23.32 10.41
C ASP A 83 -19.79 -23.92 9.89
N TRP A 84 -19.93 -25.24 10.11
CA TRP A 84 -21.09 -26.07 9.78
C TRP A 84 -22.39 -25.63 10.48
N MET A 85 -22.33 -24.64 11.38
CA MET A 85 -23.48 -24.12 12.12
C MET A 85 -24.00 -22.78 11.58
N ILE A 86 -23.34 -22.15 10.59
CA ILE A 86 -23.87 -20.93 9.97
C ILE A 86 -24.99 -21.33 9.00
N PRO A 87 -26.16 -20.66 9.04
CA PRO A 87 -27.16 -20.80 7.98
C PRO A 87 -26.49 -20.63 6.61
N GLU A 88 -26.71 -21.54 5.66
CA GLU A 88 -25.85 -21.60 4.46
C GLU A 88 -25.72 -20.23 3.76
N ALA A 89 -26.81 -19.47 3.70
CA ALA A 89 -26.82 -18.11 3.14
C ALA A 89 -25.89 -17.12 3.87
N ALA A 90 -25.81 -17.15 5.21
CA ALA A 90 -24.96 -16.25 5.97
C ALA A 90 -23.47 -16.65 5.91
N GLY A 91 -23.18 -17.94 5.79
CA GLY A 91 -21.81 -18.45 5.60
C GLY A 91 -21.26 -18.05 4.23
N ILE A 92 -22.06 -18.25 3.19
CA ILE A 92 -21.74 -17.86 1.81
C ILE A 92 -21.48 -16.35 1.72
N VAL A 93 -22.34 -15.51 2.32
CA VAL A 93 -22.13 -14.05 2.30
C VAL A 93 -20.81 -13.65 2.99
N LYS A 94 -20.46 -14.27 4.12
CA LYS A 94 -19.19 -13.98 4.82
C LYS A 94 -17.97 -14.40 3.99
N LEU A 95 -18.01 -15.59 3.36
CA LEU A 95 -16.94 -16.06 2.47
C LEU A 95 -16.71 -15.08 1.32
N LEU A 96 -17.79 -14.68 0.65
CA LEU A 96 -17.73 -13.71 -0.45
C LEU A 96 -17.08 -12.39 0.00
N ARG A 97 -17.39 -11.88 1.20
CA ARG A 97 -16.77 -10.65 1.70
C ARG A 97 -15.27 -10.76 1.96
N PHE A 98 -14.80 -11.89 2.48
CA PHE A 98 -13.36 -12.10 2.67
C PHE A 98 -12.63 -12.30 1.34
N GLN A 99 -13.28 -12.93 0.37
CA GLN A 99 -12.77 -13.08 -0.99
C GLN A 99 -12.72 -11.73 -1.73
N ASP A 100 -13.74 -10.88 -1.59
CA ASP A 100 -13.75 -9.49 -2.09
C ASP A 100 -12.54 -8.71 -1.51
N LEU A 101 -12.29 -8.87 -0.20
CA LEU A 101 -11.19 -8.21 0.50
C LEU A 101 -9.83 -8.67 0.00
N ARG A 102 -9.65 -9.99 -0.23
CA ARG A 102 -8.41 -10.56 -0.78
C ARG A 102 -8.11 -9.99 -2.16
N GLN A 103 -9.08 -10.05 -3.08
CA GLN A 103 -8.89 -9.53 -4.44
C GLN A 103 -8.60 -8.02 -4.46
N LEU A 104 -9.27 -7.25 -3.59
CA LEU A 104 -9.00 -5.82 -3.46
C LEU A 104 -7.59 -5.56 -2.95
N LEU A 105 -7.13 -6.30 -1.94
CA LEU A 105 -5.78 -6.19 -1.41
C LEU A 105 -4.74 -6.52 -2.49
N ASP A 106 -4.96 -7.58 -3.26
CA ASP A 106 -4.05 -8.02 -4.33
C ASP A 106 -3.96 -7.00 -5.45
N LEU A 107 -5.10 -6.45 -5.89
CA LEU A 107 -5.14 -5.40 -6.90
C LEU A 107 -4.34 -4.16 -6.46
N ILE A 108 -4.52 -3.74 -5.20
CA ILE A 108 -3.88 -2.54 -4.66
C ILE A 108 -2.37 -2.75 -4.50
N MET A 109 -1.95 -3.92 -4.03
CA MET A 109 -0.55 -4.22 -3.74
C MET A 109 0.25 -4.54 -5.00
N ASN A 110 -0.32 -5.32 -5.93
CA ASN A 110 0.33 -5.68 -7.19
C ASN A 110 0.19 -4.58 -8.27
N LYS A 111 -0.66 -3.57 -8.03
CA LYS A 111 -0.91 -2.43 -8.94
C LYS A 111 -1.35 -2.85 -10.35
N GLU A 112 -2.07 -3.96 -10.49
CA GLU A 112 -2.48 -4.56 -11.77
C GLU A 112 -3.71 -3.85 -12.40
N TRP A 113 -3.70 -2.51 -12.40
CA TRP A 113 -4.83 -1.69 -12.85
C TRP A 113 -5.19 -1.89 -14.31
N ASN A 114 -4.20 -2.12 -15.17
CA ASN A 114 -4.43 -2.36 -16.59
C ASN A 114 -5.23 -3.66 -16.80
N ALA A 115 -4.86 -4.74 -16.11
CA ALA A 115 -5.59 -6.01 -16.17
C ALA A 115 -7.01 -5.84 -15.61
N TYR A 116 -7.15 -5.15 -14.47
CA TYR A 116 -8.45 -4.84 -13.87
C TYR A 116 -9.39 -4.13 -14.85
N PHE A 117 -8.94 -3.08 -15.53
CA PHE A 117 -9.79 -2.34 -16.47
C PHE A 117 -10.09 -3.10 -17.77
N LEU A 118 -9.13 -3.88 -18.28
CA LEU A 118 -9.29 -4.65 -19.52
C LEU A 118 -10.27 -5.82 -19.38
N ASP A 119 -10.29 -6.44 -18.19
CA ASP A 119 -11.12 -7.59 -17.89
C ASP A 119 -12.37 -7.21 -17.08
N PHE A 120 -12.58 -5.92 -16.81
CA PHE A 120 -13.73 -5.45 -16.06
C PHE A 120 -15.06 -5.85 -16.72
N GLY A 121 -15.88 -6.63 -16.01
CA GLY A 121 -17.16 -7.12 -16.48
C GLY A 121 -17.12 -8.49 -17.17
N LYS A 122 -15.96 -9.15 -17.27
CA LYS A 122 -15.85 -10.55 -17.69
C LYS A 122 -16.02 -11.47 -16.48
N GLU A 123 -16.70 -12.60 -16.66
CA GLU A 123 -16.92 -13.59 -15.59
C GLU A 123 -15.63 -14.31 -15.16
N ASP A 124 -14.65 -14.44 -16.07
CA ASP A 124 -13.32 -15.05 -15.81
C ASP A 124 -12.24 -14.03 -15.37
N ALA A 125 -12.63 -12.81 -15.01
CA ALA A 125 -11.67 -11.78 -14.62
C ALA A 125 -11.00 -12.10 -13.28
N GLN A 126 -9.67 -11.93 -13.20
CA GLN A 126 -8.88 -12.13 -11.97
C GLN A 126 -9.39 -11.30 -10.77
N PHE A 127 -10.03 -10.16 -11.05
CA PHE A 127 -10.57 -9.22 -10.06
C PHE A 127 -12.09 -9.01 -10.20
N ALA A 128 -12.83 -10.03 -10.65
CA ALA A 128 -14.26 -9.94 -10.95
C ALA A 128 -15.12 -9.42 -9.78
N HIS A 129 -14.70 -9.66 -8.53
CA HIS A 129 -15.46 -9.26 -7.34
C HIS A 129 -15.12 -7.85 -6.84
N VAL A 130 -14.05 -7.24 -7.36
CA VAL A 130 -13.65 -5.90 -6.94
C VAL A 130 -14.57 -4.87 -7.57
N THR A 131 -15.38 -4.21 -6.75
CA THR A 131 -16.23 -3.11 -7.23
C THR A 131 -15.40 -1.85 -7.50
N PRO A 132 -15.70 -1.07 -8.56
CA PRO A 132 -15.03 0.20 -8.83
C PRO A 132 -15.11 1.18 -7.66
N GLN A 133 -16.21 1.15 -6.91
CA GLN A 133 -16.42 1.98 -5.72
C GLN A 133 -15.45 1.61 -4.60
N ALA A 134 -15.28 0.32 -4.30
CA ALA A 134 -14.34 -0.13 -3.27
C ALA A 134 -12.89 0.22 -3.65
N ALA A 135 -12.50 -0.03 -4.91
CA ALA A 135 -11.19 0.36 -5.42
C ALA A 135 -10.98 1.89 -5.31
N LEU A 136 -11.97 2.70 -5.68
CA LEU A 136 -11.86 4.16 -5.62
C LEU A 136 -11.66 4.67 -4.19
N ILE A 137 -12.39 4.13 -3.21
CA ILE A 137 -12.25 4.52 -1.80
C ILE A 137 -10.82 4.30 -1.31
N VAL A 138 -10.25 3.12 -1.60
CA VAL A 138 -8.89 2.78 -1.16
C VAL A 138 -7.85 3.62 -1.91
N VAL A 139 -8.00 3.80 -3.22
CA VAL A 139 -7.11 4.66 -4.02
C VAL A 139 -7.10 6.09 -3.52
N GLU A 140 -8.27 6.66 -3.18
CA GLU A 140 -8.36 8.01 -2.61
C GLU A 140 -7.69 8.10 -1.23
N LYS A 141 -7.89 7.10 -0.36
CA LYS A 141 -7.21 7.02 0.94
C LYS A 141 -5.68 6.99 0.78
N ILE A 142 -5.16 6.18 -0.13
CA ILE A 142 -3.71 6.10 -0.41
C ILE A 142 -3.20 7.46 -0.92
N ARG A 143 -3.95 8.08 -1.83
CA ARG A 143 -3.63 9.39 -2.42
C ARG A 143 -3.61 10.51 -1.38
N GLU A 144 -4.51 10.51 -0.40
CA GLU A 144 -4.47 11.43 0.75
C GLU A 144 -3.23 11.23 1.61
N GLY A 145 -2.82 9.97 1.86
CA GLY A 145 -1.58 9.63 2.55
C GLY A 145 -0.35 10.22 1.87
N LEU A 146 -0.26 10.07 0.55
CA LEU A 146 0.84 10.62 -0.27
C LEU A 146 0.88 12.16 -0.34
N LYS A 147 -0.19 12.86 0.07
CA LYS A 147 -0.19 14.33 0.20
C LYS A 147 0.43 14.78 1.52
N ARG A 148 0.20 14.04 2.62
CA ARG A 148 0.67 14.40 3.97
C ARG A 148 2.19 14.29 4.14
N VAL A 149 2.84 13.40 3.41
CA VAL A 149 4.30 13.20 3.45
C VAL A 149 5.08 14.35 2.77
N ARG A 150 4.40 15.26 2.05
CA ARG A 150 5.04 16.32 1.26
C ARG A 150 5.11 17.67 1.96
N PRO A 151 6.22 17.96 2.66
CA PRO A 151 6.73 19.31 2.49
C PRO A 151 8.24 19.51 2.18
N PHE A 152 9.15 18.51 2.23
CA PHE A 152 10.60 18.86 2.33
C PHE A 152 11.65 18.24 1.38
N PHE A 153 11.34 17.36 0.40
CA PHE A 153 12.38 16.80 -0.49
C PHE A 153 11.99 16.63 -1.96
N SER A 154 11.96 17.73 -2.72
CA SER A 154 11.49 17.72 -4.13
C SER A 154 12.48 17.19 -5.19
N ARG A 155 13.72 16.80 -4.85
CA ARG A 155 14.78 16.56 -5.86
C ARG A 155 15.10 15.09 -6.22
N ARG A 156 14.62 14.07 -5.48
CA ARG A 156 14.98 12.65 -5.74
C ARG A 156 13.82 11.64 -5.75
N GLN A 157 12.57 12.10 -5.92
CA GLN A 157 11.34 11.29 -5.87
C GLN A 157 10.76 10.92 -7.25
N GLN A 158 11.56 10.52 -8.24
CA GLN A 158 11.00 10.09 -9.54
C GLN A 158 10.01 8.92 -9.44
N PRO A 159 10.28 7.80 -8.72
CA PRO A 159 9.35 6.67 -8.67
C PRO A 159 8.02 7.02 -7.95
N GLU A 160 8.06 7.79 -6.86
CA GLU A 160 6.83 8.23 -6.15
C GLU A 160 5.99 9.22 -6.97
N LYS A 161 6.62 9.99 -7.87
CA LYS A 161 5.88 10.87 -8.79
C LYS A 161 5.10 10.08 -9.83
N ASP A 162 5.67 9.01 -10.34
CA ASP A 162 5.01 8.18 -11.34
C ASP A 162 3.91 7.33 -10.71
N ASP A 163 4.14 6.75 -9.52
CA ASP A 163 3.08 6.10 -8.73
C ASP A 163 1.91 7.05 -8.43
N LYS A 164 2.18 8.30 -8.06
CA LYS A 164 1.13 9.28 -7.83
C LYS A 164 0.33 9.57 -9.11
N LYS A 165 1.00 9.72 -10.26
CA LYS A 165 0.31 9.95 -11.55
C LYS A 165 -0.55 8.75 -11.92
N LEU A 166 -0.06 7.53 -11.68
CA LEU A 166 -0.82 6.31 -11.90
C LEU A 166 -2.08 6.32 -11.03
N LEU A 167 -1.98 6.61 -9.73
CA LEU A 167 -3.14 6.69 -8.84
C LEU A 167 -4.11 7.83 -9.21
N ASP A 168 -3.60 8.99 -9.63
CA ASP A 168 -4.42 10.11 -10.10
C ASP A 168 -5.20 9.72 -11.37
N GLN A 169 -4.56 8.98 -12.29
CA GLN A 169 -5.18 8.47 -13.52
C GLN A 169 -6.21 7.38 -13.21
N VAL A 170 -5.85 6.36 -12.43
CA VAL A 170 -6.75 5.27 -12.00
C VAL A 170 -7.98 5.83 -11.29
N ALA A 171 -7.82 6.81 -10.39
CA ALA A 171 -8.95 7.43 -9.70
C ALA A 171 -9.88 8.20 -10.65
N LYS A 172 -9.36 8.73 -11.76
CA LYS A 172 -10.17 9.36 -12.80
C LYS A 172 -10.92 8.31 -13.61
N ASP A 173 -10.25 7.25 -14.01
CA ASP A 173 -10.83 6.18 -14.82
C ASP A 173 -11.90 5.41 -14.03
N LEU A 174 -11.68 5.14 -12.74
CA LEU A 174 -12.69 4.56 -11.84
C LEU A 174 -13.93 5.45 -11.73
N ARG A 175 -13.76 6.77 -11.61
CA ARG A 175 -14.91 7.70 -11.58
C ARG A 175 -15.69 7.68 -12.88
N ASN A 176 -14.99 7.65 -14.02
CA ASN A 176 -15.63 7.58 -15.33
C ASN A 176 -16.45 6.28 -15.44
N LEU A 177 -15.87 5.14 -15.08
CA LEU A 177 -16.59 3.85 -15.09
C LEU A 177 -17.81 3.84 -14.17
N ILE A 178 -17.72 4.45 -12.98
CA ILE A 178 -18.86 4.57 -12.06
C ILE A 178 -19.95 5.44 -12.66
N ASN A 179 -19.59 6.57 -13.27
CA ASN A 179 -20.54 7.49 -13.89
C ASN A 179 -21.20 6.87 -15.13
N ASP A 180 -20.46 6.14 -15.96
CA ASP A 180 -20.99 5.45 -17.14
C ASP A 180 -22.01 4.37 -16.75
N ARG A 181 -21.76 3.65 -15.64
CA ARG A 181 -22.71 2.70 -15.05
C ARG A 181 -23.92 3.34 -14.37
N ALA A 182 -23.79 4.56 -13.87
CA ALA A 182 -24.89 5.29 -13.24
C ALA A 182 -25.83 5.93 -14.28
N ASN A 183 -25.33 6.16 -15.50
CA ASN A 183 -26.04 6.77 -16.62
C ASN A 183 -26.57 5.76 -17.65
N SER A 184 -26.27 4.47 -17.50
CA SER A 184 -26.81 3.36 -18.30
C SER A 184 -27.92 2.63 -17.57
#